data_AF-A0A9P4SJW9-F1
#
_entry.id   AF-A0A9P4SJW9-F1
#
_cell.length_a   1.000
_cell.length_b   1.000
_cell.length_c   1.000
_cell.angle_alpha   90.00
_cell.angle_beta   90.00
_cell.angle_gamma   90.00
#
_symmetry.space_group_name_H-M   'P 1'
#
loop_
_entity.id
_entity.type
_entity.pdbx_description
1 polymer ?
#
loop_
_entity_poly.entity_id
_entity_poly.type
_entity_poly.pdbx_seq_one_letter_code
_entity_poly.pdbx_strand_id
1 'polypeptide(L)' 'RDKRIFSTGCSVENAKMTDCYYEKRDWRACKKEMEAFKQCWKRQGNDQRTSTKD' A
#
# COMPACT_ATOMS: atom_id res chain seq x y z
N ARG A 1 -12.86 -2.29 -6.34
CA ARG A 1 -11.39 -2.34 -6.56
C ARG A 1 -10.92 -0.89 -6.74
N ASP A 2 -10.08 -0.36 -5.84
CA ASP A 2 -9.69 1.06 -5.91
C ASP A 2 -8.87 1.30 -7.18
N LYS A 3 -9.46 1.98 -8.17
CA LYS A 3 -8.82 2.27 -9.46
C LYS A 3 -7.52 3.07 -9.30
N ARG A 4 -7.37 3.81 -8.18
CA ARG A 4 -6.20 4.64 -7.88
C ARG A 4 -4.96 3.82 -7.53
N ILE A 5 -5.12 2.58 -7.07
CA ILE A 5 -3.98 1.71 -6.73
C ILE A 5 -3.46 0.90 -7.92
N PHE A 6 -4.26 0.75 -8.99
CA PHE A 6 -3.78 0.06 -10.19
C PHE A 6 -2.79 0.92 -10.98
N SER A 7 -2.96 2.24 -10.97
CA SER A 7 -2.06 3.17 -11.66
C SER A 7 -0.75 3.42 -10.92
N THR A 8 -0.58 2.92 -9.70
CA THR A 8 0.67 3.06 -8.92
C THR A 8 1.64 1.91 -9.14
N GLY A 9 1.21 0.81 -9.79
CA GLY A 9 2.02 -0.40 -9.94
C GLY A 9 2.16 -1.26 -8.67
N CYS A 10 1.53 -0.86 -7.55
CA CYS A 10 1.63 -1.53 -6.24
C CYS A 10 0.33 -2.19 -5.78
N SER A 11 -0.53 -2.55 -6.74
CA SER A 11 -1.86 -3.09 -6.44
C SER A 11 -1.82 -4.45 -5.73
N VAL A 12 -0.78 -5.26 -5.98
CA VAL A 12 -0.63 -6.59 -5.37
C VAL A 12 -0.25 -6.47 -3.90
N GLU A 13 0.71 -5.62 -3.58
CA GLU A 13 1.16 -5.35 -2.21
C GLU A 13 0.05 -4.69 -1.40
N ASN A 14 -0.70 -3.78 -2.01
CA ASN A 14 -1.87 -3.17 -1.38
C ASN A 14 -2.98 -4.21 -1.11
N ALA A 15 -3.25 -5.11 -2.05
CA ALA A 15 -4.22 -6.19 -1.83
C ALA A 15 -3.81 -7.06 -0.64
N LYS A 16 -2.55 -7.53 -0.60
CA LYS A 16 -2.01 -8.33 0.52
C LYS A 16 -2.12 -7.61 1.87
N MET A 17 -1.83 -6.31 1.90
CA MET A 17 -1.97 -5.51 3.12
C MET A 17 -3.43 -5.40 3.55
N THR A 18 -4.34 -5.19 2.60
CA THR A 18 -5.78 -5.07 2.89
C THR A 18 -6.35 -6.41 3.36
N ASP A 19 -5.95 -7.52 2.72
CA ASP A 19 -6.34 -8.87 3.10
C ASP A 19 -5.86 -9.21 4.52
N CYS A 20 -4.60 -8.89 4.85
CA CYS A 20 -4.09 -9.07 6.21
C CYS A 20 -4.91 -8.28 7.25
N TYR A 21 -5.29 -7.05 6.92
CA TYR A 21 -6.15 -6.26 7.81
C TYR A 21 -7.56 -6.86 7.92
N TYR A 22 -8.14 -7.39 6.84
CA TYR A 22 -9.45 -8.04 6.91
C TYR A 22 -9.44 -9.28 7.80
N GLU A 23 -8.36 -10.07 7.76
CA GLU A 23 -8.18 -11.26 8.58
C GLU A 23 -7.92 -10.92 10.06
N LYS A 24 -6.98 -10.01 10.32
CA LYS A 24 -6.51 -9.74 11.69
C LYS A 24 -7.24 -8.59 12.37
N ARG A 25 -7.82 -7.69 11.58
CA ARG A 25 -8.35 -6.38 11.99
C ARG A 25 -7.36 -5.50 12.76
N ASP A 26 -6.07 -5.76 12.60
CA ASP A 26 -4.98 -5.00 13.21
C ASP A 26 -3.85 -4.78 12.20
N TRP A 27 -3.61 -3.52 11.85
CA TRP A 27 -2.55 -3.12 10.93
C TRP A 27 -1.15 -3.32 11.51
N ARG A 28 -0.99 -3.34 12.85
CA ARG A 28 0.31 -3.58 13.51
C ARG A 28 0.78 -4.99 13.25
N ALA A 29 -0.15 -5.95 13.22
CA ALA A 29 0.10 -7.33 12.88
C ALA A 29 0.37 -7.58 11.38
N CYS A 30 0.24 -6.54 10.55
CA CYS A 30 0.47 -6.53 9.10
C CYS A 30 1.71 -5.71 8.71
N LYS A 31 2.67 -5.55 9.64
CA LYS A 31 3.90 -4.77 9.42
C LYS A 31 4.67 -5.25 8.20
N LYS A 32 4.70 -6.55 7.93
CA LYS A 32 5.42 -7.12 6.79
C LYS A 32 4.82 -6.67 5.45
N GLU A 33 3.50 -6.72 5.35
CA GLU A 33 2.73 -6.32 4.17
C GLU A 33 2.83 -4.81 3.96
N MET A 34 2.80 -4.05 5.05
CA MET A 34 2.99 -2.60 5.03
C MET A 34 4.38 -2.19 4.52
N GLU A 35 5.45 -2.87 4.98
CA GLU A 35 6.80 -2.59 4.49
C GLU A 35 6.96 -3.01 3.02
N ALA A 36 6.36 -4.12 2.59
CA ALA A 36 6.34 -4.52 1.18
C ALA A 36 5.65 -3.46 0.30
N PHE A 37 4.51 -2.93 0.76
CA PHE A 37 3.81 -1.85 0.08
C PHE A 37 4.67 -0.58 -0.02
N LYS A 38 5.32 -0.15 1.07
CA LYS A 38 6.23 1.01 1.06
C LYS A 38 7.42 0.82 0.12
N GLN A 39 8.00 -0.36 0.07
CA GLN A 39 9.11 -0.66 -0.85
C GLN A 39 8.66 -0.58 -2.31
N CYS A 40 7.50 -1.14 -2.63
CA CYS A 40 6.92 -0.98 -3.97
C CYS A 40 6.66 0.50 -4.26
N TRP A 41 6.05 1.22 -3.31
CA TRP A 41 5.70 2.63 -3.45
C TRP A 41 6.91 3.50 -3.83
N LYS A 42 8.02 3.32 -3.11
CA LYS A 42 9.29 4.00 -3.37
C LYS A 42 9.90 3.61 -4.72
N ARG A 43 9.89 2.32 -5.08
CA ARG A 43 10.42 1.82 -6.37
C ARG A 43 9.66 2.39 -7.57
N GLN A 44 8.35 2.54 -7.43
CA GLN A 44 7.48 3.10 -8.46
C GLN A 44 7.48 4.64 -8.47
N GLY A 45 8.26 5.29 -7.60
CA GLY A 45 8.37 6.75 -7.54
C GLY A 45 7.07 7.45 -7.11
N ASN A 46 6.21 6.76 -6.36
CA ASN A 46 4.89 7.28 -6.01
C ASN A 46 4.90 8.31 -4.87
N ASP A 47 6.06 8.67 -4.32
CA ASP A 47 6.21 9.61 -3.21
C ASP A 47 5.59 10.99 -3.51
N GLN A 48 5.59 11.40 -4.78
CA GLN A 48 4.95 12.65 -5.24
C GLN A 48 3.41 12.59 -5.21
N ARG A 49 2.81 11.40 -5.14
CA ARG A 49 1.34 11.22 -5.07
C ARG A 49 0.78 11.45 -3.67
N THR A 50 1.65 11.50 -2.66
CA THR A 50 1.29 11.72 -1.24
C THR A 50 1.66 13.11 -0.75
N SER A 51 2.10 14.02 -1.63
CA SER A 51 2.33 15.41 -1.21
C SER A 51 0.98 16.03 -0.81
N THR A 52 0.79 16.32 0.47
CA THR A 52 -0.28 17.20 0.91
C THR A 52 0.01 18.58 0.31
N LYS A 53 -0.93 19.13 -0.46
CA LYS A 53 -0.87 20.56 -0.82
C LYS A 53 -1.34 21.32 0.42
N ASP A 54 -0.48 22.18 0.95
CA ASP A 54 -0.85 23.20 1.94
C ASP A 54 -1.91 24.17 1.39
#